data_AF-A0A921UF21-F1
#
_entry.id   AF-A0A921UF21-F1
#
_cell.length_a   1.000
_cell.length_b   1.000
_cell.length_c   1.000
_cell.angle_alpha   90.00
_cell.angle_beta   90.00
_cell.angle_gamma   90.00
#
_symmetry.space_group_name_H-M   'P 1'
#
loop_
_entity.id
_entity.type
_entity.pdbx_description
1 polymer ?
#
loop_
_entity_poly.entity_id
_entity_poly.type
_entity_poly.pdbx_seq_one_letter_code
_entity_poly.pdbx_strand_id
1 'polypeptide(L)'
;MDLNQFVPSQNSALTMDSAESTAAAAARAPNGAARAVDDYDDDDDAVPEVAACISAMLDLGGSVESKRLFLARRTALEMLRDRGYAVPEDELARTLPEFRAWWEDKPELESLAFSTTLASDPSSKVKVVFCPPEPVKIAAIRVVYTGVKDENLSRLILILQGRIMSKAREAIKEIFPYKVDTFQITELLVNITKHALKPKHQVLTAEEKAKLLKEYNVVDSQLPRMLENDAVARYYGLGKGTVVKVIYDSELTGNHVTYRCIF
;
A
#
# COMPACT_ATOMS: atom_id res chain seq x y z
N MET A 1 69.16 -21.56 -19.16
CA MET A 1 69.32 -20.11 -18.91
C MET A 1 68.72 -19.84 -17.54
N ASP A 2 69.54 -20.12 -16.52
CA ASP A 2 69.93 -19.20 -15.43
C ASP A 2 68.90 -18.17 -14.94
N LEU A 3 68.69 -17.89 -13.64
CA LEU A 3 69.27 -18.38 -12.40
C LEU A 3 68.55 -17.66 -11.23
N ASN A 4 68.33 -18.36 -10.11
CA ASN A 4 68.36 -17.93 -8.70
C ASN A 4 67.46 -16.78 -8.18
N GLN A 5 66.54 -17.06 -7.25
CA GLN A 5 66.68 -17.36 -5.80
C GLN A 5 67.02 -16.12 -4.95
N PHE A 6 66.23 -15.83 -3.90
CA PHE A 6 66.58 -16.17 -2.49
C PHE A 6 65.53 -15.62 -1.49
N VAL A 7 65.08 -16.51 -0.59
CA VAL A 7 64.45 -16.24 0.72
C VAL A 7 65.56 -16.44 1.77
N PRO A 8 65.59 -15.73 2.91
CA PRO A 8 65.27 -16.36 4.21
C PRO A 8 64.52 -15.36 5.15
N SER A 9 63.52 -15.67 5.99
CA SER A 9 63.29 -16.68 7.05
C SER A 9 63.38 -16.09 8.48
N GLN A 10 62.28 -16.23 9.22
CA GLN A 10 62.11 -16.41 10.68
C GLN A 10 62.44 -15.27 11.68
N ASN A 11 61.46 -14.95 12.54
CA ASN A 11 61.58 -15.27 13.96
C ASN A 11 60.24 -15.26 14.73
N SER A 12 60.24 -16.06 15.79
CA SER A 12 59.13 -16.55 16.61
C SER A 12 59.08 -15.88 17.99
N ALA A 13 58.07 -16.25 18.79
CA ALA A 13 57.94 -16.18 20.27
C ALA A 13 57.07 -15.02 20.84
N LEU A 14 55.90 -15.32 21.45
CA LEU A 14 55.62 -15.47 22.92
C LEU A 14 55.53 -14.08 23.62
N THR A 15 54.60 -13.68 24.50
CA THR A 15 53.77 -14.34 25.54
C THR A 15 52.73 -13.37 26.14
N MET A 16 51.87 -13.94 26.99
CA MET A 16 50.70 -13.47 27.74
C MET A 16 50.88 -12.31 28.76
N ASP A 17 49.73 -11.72 29.11
CA ASP A 17 49.18 -11.47 30.46
C ASP A 17 49.26 -10.10 31.18
N SER A 18 48.11 -9.77 31.81
CA SER A 18 47.85 -9.06 33.09
C SER A 18 48.34 -7.61 33.29
N ALA A 19 47.46 -6.63 33.54
CA ALA A 19 46.71 -6.26 34.77
C ALA A 19 47.44 -5.23 35.66
N GLU A 20 46.64 -4.46 36.43
CA GLU A 20 46.97 -3.43 37.46
C GLU A 20 47.20 -2.00 36.93
N SER A 21 46.39 -0.98 37.26
CA SER A 21 45.84 -0.44 38.54
C SER A 21 46.77 0.52 39.27
N THR A 22 46.14 1.51 39.93
CA THR A 22 46.64 2.52 40.88
C THR A 22 47.31 3.77 40.29
N ALA A 23 47.27 4.97 40.88
CA ALA A 23 46.42 5.69 41.86
C ALA A 23 47.20 7.00 42.14
N ALA A 24 46.54 8.17 42.18
CA ALA A 24 47.00 9.40 42.84
C ALA A 24 45.98 10.52 42.51
N ALA A 25 45.57 11.42 43.39
CA ALA A 25 45.90 11.68 44.79
C ALA A 25 44.77 12.51 45.42
N ALA A 26 44.71 12.44 46.74
CA ALA A 26 43.68 12.95 47.65
C ALA A 26 43.75 14.46 47.95
N ALA A 27 42.65 14.98 48.51
CA ALA A 27 42.53 15.91 49.66
C ALA A 27 41.25 16.78 49.50
N ARG A 28 40.42 17.15 50.49
CA ARG A 28 40.25 16.88 51.93
C ARG A 28 38.94 17.61 52.32
N ALA A 29 38.14 17.03 53.23
CA ALA A 29 36.87 17.57 53.75
C ALA A 29 37.06 18.80 54.69
N PRO A 30 35.99 19.50 55.18
CA PRO A 30 35.24 18.95 56.33
C PRO A 30 33.72 19.24 56.39
N ASN A 31 33.10 18.48 57.32
CA ASN A 31 31.71 18.38 57.76
C ASN A 31 30.93 19.67 58.10
N GLY A 32 29.60 19.58 58.03
CA GLY A 32 28.67 20.41 58.80
C GLY A 32 27.21 20.07 58.54
N ALA A 33 26.51 19.55 59.54
CA ALA A 33 25.13 19.10 59.50
C ALA A 33 24.10 20.24 59.46
N ALA A 34 22.98 20.05 58.74
CA ALA A 34 21.66 20.55 59.13
C ALA A 34 20.57 19.89 58.28
N ARG A 35 19.61 19.22 58.94
CA ARG A 35 18.29 18.90 58.39
C ARG A 35 17.50 20.20 58.27
N ALA A 36 16.98 20.49 57.08
CA ALA A 36 15.82 21.36 56.90
C ALA A 36 14.87 20.62 55.96
N VAL A 37 13.63 20.46 56.42
CA VAL A 37 12.51 19.89 55.69
C VAL A 37 11.87 21.09 55.01
N ASP A 38 11.96 21.16 53.69
CA ASP A 38 11.16 22.10 52.90
C ASP A 38 10.25 21.26 52.00
N ASP A 39 8.97 21.24 52.39
CA ASP A 39 7.82 20.92 51.55
C ASP A 39 7.90 21.78 50.29
N TYR A 40 8.01 21.12 49.14
CA TYR A 40 7.54 21.67 47.88
C TYR A 40 6.63 20.62 47.26
N ASP A 41 5.34 20.95 47.29
CA ASP A 41 4.30 20.35 46.46
C ASP A 41 4.77 20.42 45.00
N ASP A 42 5.27 19.29 44.48
CA ASP A 42 5.48 19.10 43.05
C ASP A 42 4.20 18.43 42.56
N ASP A 43 3.30 19.25 42.00
CA ASP A 43 2.17 18.81 41.20
C ASP A 43 2.72 17.84 40.14
N ASP A 44 2.49 16.55 40.37
CA ASP A 44 2.79 15.49 39.41
C ASP A 44 1.89 15.72 38.20
N ASP A 45 2.41 16.50 37.24
CA ASP A 45 1.90 16.68 35.89
C ASP A 45 1.83 15.30 35.24
N ALA A 46 0.72 14.60 35.52
CA ALA A 46 0.33 13.39 34.85
C ALA A 46 0.29 13.69 33.35
N VAL A 47 1.36 13.29 32.66
CA VAL A 47 1.46 13.35 31.20
C VAL A 47 0.18 12.70 30.66
N PRO A 48 -0.70 13.46 29.97
CA PRO A 48 -1.96 12.92 29.51
C PRO A 48 -1.67 11.69 28.65
N GLU A 49 -2.20 10.55 29.10
CA GLU A 49 -2.18 9.29 28.39
C GLU A 49 -2.56 9.57 26.94
N VAL A 50 -1.65 9.20 26.03
CA VAL A 50 -1.71 9.55 24.60
C VAL A 50 -3.12 9.29 24.09
N ALA A 51 -3.85 10.35 23.74
CA ALA A 51 -5.25 10.26 23.38
C ALA A 51 -5.43 9.16 22.33
N ALA A 52 -6.10 8.07 22.73
CA ALA A 52 -6.41 6.99 21.83
C ALA A 52 -7.12 7.58 20.60
N CYS A 53 -6.67 7.22 19.40
CA CYS A 53 -7.31 7.70 18.18
C CYS A 53 -8.81 7.39 18.24
N ILE A 54 -9.67 8.29 17.76
CA ILE A 54 -11.15 8.11 17.76
C ILE A 54 -11.54 6.74 17.19
N SER A 55 -10.77 6.20 16.24
CA SER A 55 -10.99 4.84 15.73
C SER A 55 -10.86 3.76 16.81
N ALA A 56 -9.88 3.85 17.69
CA ALA A 56 -9.68 2.90 18.79
C ALA A 56 -10.81 2.99 19.85
N MET A 57 -11.45 4.16 20.01
CA MET A 57 -12.60 4.33 20.89
C MET A 57 -13.90 3.75 20.30
N LEU A 58 -14.06 3.81 18.98
CA LEU A 58 -15.21 3.23 18.27
C LEU A 58 -15.07 1.71 18.06
N ASP A 59 -13.84 1.22 17.93
CA ASP A 59 -13.54 -0.21 17.76
C ASP A 59 -13.14 -0.81 19.12
N LEU A 60 -14.12 -1.05 20.00
CA LEU A 60 -13.94 -1.70 21.31
C LEU A 60 -13.19 -3.04 21.18
N GLY A 61 -11.86 -3.01 21.28
CA GLY A 61 -11.02 -4.19 21.47
C GLY A 61 -10.39 -4.84 20.24
N GLY A 62 -10.14 -4.14 19.13
CA GLY A 62 -9.33 -4.75 18.06
C GLY A 62 -8.33 -3.83 17.36
N SER A 63 -7.31 -4.45 16.77
CA SER A 63 -6.16 -3.76 16.18
C SER A 63 -6.55 -2.77 15.07
N VAL A 64 -5.98 -1.56 15.08
CA VAL A 64 -6.14 -0.55 14.01
C VAL A 64 -5.73 -1.13 12.65
N GLU A 65 -4.73 -2.01 12.64
CA GLU A 65 -4.24 -2.62 11.40
C GLU A 65 -5.26 -3.59 10.79
N SER A 66 -5.94 -4.40 11.62
CA SER A 66 -7.02 -5.28 11.14
C SER A 66 -8.13 -4.50 10.44
N LYS A 67 -8.48 -3.32 10.97
CA LYS A 67 -9.49 -2.44 10.37
C LYS A 67 -9.03 -1.84 9.06
N ARG A 68 -7.76 -1.40 8.97
CA ARG A 68 -7.19 -0.85 7.73
C ARG A 68 -7.20 -1.89 6.61
N LEU A 69 -6.79 -3.12 6.91
CA LEU A 69 -6.80 -4.24 5.96
C LEU A 69 -8.22 -4.62 5.55
N PHE A 70 -9.16 -4.66 6.51
CA PHE A 70 -10.58 -4.90 6.23
C PHE A 70 -11.16 -3.85 5.27
N LEU A 71 -10.97 -2.56 5.57
CA LEU A 71 -11.46 -1.46 4.73
C LEU A 71 -10.86 -1.52 3.32
N ALA A 72 -9.54 -1.72 3.23
CA ALA A 72 -8.85 -1.82 1.95
C ALA A 72 -9.32 -3.04 1.13
N ARG A 73 -9.51 -4.20 1.78
CA ARG A 73 -10.06 -5.41 1.14
C ARG A 73 -11.47 -5.16 0.63
N ARG A 74 -12.35 -4.59 1.45
CA ARG A 74 -13.72 -4.27 1.05
C ARG A 74 -13.76 -3.33 -0.16
N THR A 75 -13.00 -2.24 -0.12
CA THR A 75 -12.92 -1.31 -1.25
C THR A 75 -12.34 -1.97 -2.51
N ALA A 76 -11.35 -2.84 -2.37
CA ALA A 76 -10.80 -3.59 -3.51
C ALA A 76 -11.85 -4.54 -4.12
N LEU A 77 -12.65 -5.22 -3.30
CA LEU A 77 -13.75 -6.06 -3.77
C LEU A 77 -14.87 -5.26 -4.44
N GLU A 78 -15.23 -4.10 -3.88
CA GLU A 78 -16.18 -3.17 -4.52
C GLU A 78 -15.66 -2.69 -5.87
N MET A 79 -14.36 -2.36 -5.95
CA MET A 79 -13.71 -1.98 -7.19
C MET A 79 -13.74 -3.11 -8.22
N LEU A 80 -13.51 -4.36 -7.82
CA LEU A 80 -13.63 -5.51 -8.71
C LEU A 80 -15.06 -5.68 -9.25
N ARG A 81 -16.07 -5.57 -8.38
CA ARG A 81 -17.47 -5.62 -8.80
C ARG A 81 -17.80 -4.50 -9.79
N ASP A 82 -17.37 -3.28 -9.51
CA ASP A 82 -17.61 -2.12 -10.38
C ASP A 82 -16.89 -2.23 -11.74
N ARG A 83 -15.82 -3.04 -11.82
CA ARG A 83 -15.13 -3.42 -13.07
C ARG A 83 -15.81 -4.57 -13.82
N GLY A 84 -16.87 -5.17 -13.26
CA GLY A 84 -17.61 -6.29 -13.87
C GLY A 84 -17.09 -7.69 -13.52
N TYR A 85 -16.25 -7.83 -12.48
CA TYR A 85 -15.84 -9.14 -11.99
C TYR A 85 -16.91 -9.77 -11.08
N ALA A 86 -16.96 -11.11 -11.07
CA ALA A 86 -17.92 -11.87 -10.27
C ALA A 86 -17.47 -11.92 -8.79
N VAL A 87 -17.90 -10.96 -7.99
CA VAL A 87 -17.60 -10.92 -6.55
C VAL A 87 -18.82 -11.38 -5.75
N PRO A 88 -18.70 -12.41 -4.88
CA PRO A 88 -19.80 -12.86 -4.03
C PRO A 88 -20.30 -11.75 -3.10
N GLU A 89 -21.62 -11.64 -2.94
CA GLU A 89 -22.21 -10.63 -2.04
C GLU A 89 -21.84 -10.88 -0.57
N ASP A 90 -21.70 -12.15 -0.17
CA ASP A 90 -21.29 -12.54 1.18
C ASP A 90 -19.90 -11.97 1.56
N GLU A 91 -19.00 -11.87 0.59
CA GLU A 91 -17.66 -11.28 0.78
C GLU A 91 -17.71 -9.76 0.94
N LEU A 92 -18.70 -9.10 0.33
CA LEU A 92 -18.90 -7.65 0.41
C LEU A 92 -19.68 -7.25 1.67
N ALA A 93 -20.62 -8.08 2.11
CA ALA A 93 -21.45 -7.87 3.28
C ALA A 93 -20.73 -8.19 4.60
N ARG A 94 -19.59 -8.90 4.56
CA ARG A 94 -18.83 -9.30 5.74
C ARG A 94 -18.52 -8.11 6.64
N THR A 95 -18.78 -8.28 7.93
CA THR A 95 -18.57 -7.26 8.96
C THR A 95 -17.14 -7.30 9.52
N LEU A 96 -16.71 -6.22 10.19
CA LEU A 96 -15.39 -6.16 10.82
C LEU A 96 -15.19 -7.23 11.93
N PRO A 97 -16.18 -7.51 12.80
CA PRO A 97 -16.05 -8.58 13.78
C PRO A 97 -15.90 -9.96 13.14
N GLU A 98 -16.68 -10.26 12.10
CA GLU A 98 -16.53 -11.50 11.34
C GLU A 98 -15.15 -11.57 10.70
N PHE A 99 -14.67 -10.49 10.06
CA PHE A 99 -13.33 -10.47 9.51
C PHE A 99 -12.26 -10.81 10.56
N ARG A 100 -12.34 -10.26 11.77
CA ARG A 100 -11.42 -10.59 12.87
C ARG A 100 -11.57 -12.03 13.37
N ALA A 101 -12.76 -12.60 13.32
CA ALA A 101 -12.96 -14.00 13.71
C ALA A 101 -12.31 -14.98 12.71
N TRP A 102 -12.29 -14.62 11.42
CA TRP A 102 -11.71 -15.45 10.36
C TRP A 102 -10.20 -15.27 10.20
N TRP A 103 -9.69 -14.05 10.44
CA TRP A 103 -8.30 -13.68 10.16
C TRP A 103 -7.48 -13.28 11.40
N GLU A 104 -8.08 -13.39 12.60
CA GLU A 104 -7.50 -12.95 13.87
C GLU A 104 -7.12 -11.44 13.88
N ASP A 105 -6.51 -10.97 14.97
CA ASP A 105 -6.06 -9.58 15.08
C ASP A 105 -4.84 -9.24 14.19
N LYS A 106 -4.14 -10.28 13.70
CA LYS A 106 -2.99 -10.18 12.79
C LYS A 106 -3.19 -11.11 11.59
N PRO A 107 -3.96 -10.69 10.57
CA PRO A 107 -4.12 -11.45 9.34
C PRO A 107 -2.79 -11.78 8.67
N GLU A 108 -2.60 -13.04 8.28
CA GLU A 108 -1.59 -13.41 7.31
C GLU A 108 -1.95 -12.80 5.94
N LEU A 109 -1.04 -12.03 5.35
CA LEU A 109 -1.33 -11.27 4.13
C LEU A 109 -1.67 -12.14 2.92
N GLU A 110 -1.14 -13.37 2.90
CA GLU A 110 -1.44 -14.36 1.86
C GLU A 110 -2.90 -14.81 1.91
N SER A 111 -3.47 -14.95 3.11
CA SER A 111 -4.87 -15.34 3.30
C SER A 111 -5.87 -14.24 2.93
N LEU A 112 -5.42 -12.99 2.84
CA LEU A 112 -6.24 -11.86 2.37
C LEU A 112 -6.33 -11.79 0.85
N ALA A 113 -5.50 -12.55 0.13
CA ALA A 113 -5.53 -12.58 -1.31
C ALA A 113 -6.89 -13.09 -1.80
N PHE A 114 -7.36 -12.51 -2.91
CA PHE A 114 -8.64 -12.87 -3.49
C PHE A 114 -8.50 -13.00 -5.00
N SER A 115 -9.00 -14.09 -5.56
CA SER A 115 -9.04 -14.32 -7.00
C SER A 115 -10.47 -14.47 -7.48
N THR A 116 -10.77 -13.90 -8.64
CA THR A 116 -12.07 -14.02 -9.30
C THR A 116 -11.93 -13.92 -10.81
N THR A 117 -13.01 -14.21 -11.53
CA THR A 117 -13.10 -14.14 -12.99
C THR A 117 -14.06 -13.04 -13.42
N LEU A 118 -13.88 -12.55 -14.64
CA LEU A 118 -14.80 -11.57 -15.21
C LEU A 118 -16.17 -12.21 -15.42
N ALA A 119 -17.25 -11.50 -15.09
CA ALA A 119 -18.61 -12.06 -15.21
C ALA A 119 -19.00 -12.34 -16.66
N SER A 120 -18.50 -11.53 -17.60
CA SER A 120 -18.75 -11.70 -19.03
C SER A 120 -17.82 -12.72 -19.70
N ASP A 121 -16.63 -12.95 -19.12
CA ASP A 121 -15.61 -13.84 -19.69
C ASP A 121 -14.87 -14.60 -18.56
N PRO A 122 -15.24 -15.86 -18.31
CA PRO A 122 -14.60 -16.68 -17.28
C PRO A 122 -13.11 -16.96 -17.52
N SER A 123 -12.59 -16.75 -18.74
CA SER A 123 -11.17 -16.92 -19.04
C SER A 123 -10.32 -15.77 -18.48
N SER A 124 -10.92 -14.59 -18.31
CA SER A 124 -10.27 -13.42 -17.76
C SER A 124 -10.26 -13.46 -16.24
N LYS A 125 -9.10 -13.82 -15.67
CA LYS A 125 -8.92 -13.92 -14.21
C LYS A 125 -8.18 -12.73 -13.64
N VAL A 126 -8.60 -12.28 -12.47
CA VAL A 126 -7.93 -11.24 -11.68
C VAL A 126 -7.59 -11.77 -10.29
N LYS A 127 -6.41 -11.39 -9.80
CA LYS A 127 -5.98 -11.68 -8.43
C LYS A 127 -5.61 -10.39 -7.72
N VAL A 128 -6.05 -10.24 -6.48
CA VAL A 128 -5.70 -9.17 -5.55
C VAL A 128 -4.75 -9.77 -4.52
N VAL A 129 -3.60 -9.15 -4.31
CA VAL A 129 -2.56 -9.60 -3.36
C VAL A 129 -2.15 -8.43 -2.46
N PHE A 130 -2.07 -8.69 -1.16
CA PHE A 130 -1.56 -7.74 -0.18
C PHE A 130 -0.05 -7.93 0.01
N CYS A 131 0.71 -6.86 -0.13
CA CYS A 131 2.14 -6.87 0.10
C CYS A 131 2.47 -6.60 1.58
N PRO A 132 3.64 -7.07 2.06
CA PRO A 132 4.10 -6.82 3.43
C PRO A 132 4.22 -5.32 3.77
N PRO A 133 4.16 -4.96 5.06
CA PRO A 133 4.30 -3.58 5.55
C PRO A 133 5.69 -2.99 5.27
N GLU A 134 6.69 -3.84 5.09
CA GLU A 134 8.04 -3.41 4.71
C GLU A 134 8.07 -2.77 3.32
N PRO A 135 9.04 -1.87 3.05
CA PRO A 135 9.23 -1.33 1.72
C PRO A 135 9.36 -2.44 0.68
N VAL A 136 8.52 -2.38 -0.36
CA VAL A 136 8.45 -3.45 -1.36
C VAL A 136 9.70 -3.44 -2.21
N LYS A 137 10.56 -4.43 -1.97
CA LYS A 137 11.81 -4.72 -2.69
C LYS A 137 11.55 -5.74 -3.81
N ILE A 138 12.54 -5.91 -4.68
CA ILE A 138 12.50 -6.88 -5.79
C ILE A 138 12.24 -8.31 -5.30
N ALA A 139 12.78 -8.68 -4.14
CA ALA A 139 12.57 -10.00 -3.55
C ALA A 139 11.07 -10.31 -3.31
N ALA A 140 10.32 -9.35 -2.76
CA ALA A 140 8.88 -9.50 -2.55
C ALA A 140 8.12 -9.68 -3.88
N ILE A 141 8.49 -8.92 -4.91
CA ILE A 141 7.90 -9.05 -6.25
C ILE A 141 8.15 -10.44 -6.85
N ARG A 142 9.35 -11.01 -6.65
CA ARG A 142 9.68 -12.37 -7.12
C ARG A 142 8.91 -13.45 -6.38
N VAL A 143 8.68 -13.28 -5.08
CA VAL A 143 7.83 -14.19 -4.29
C VAL A 143 6.41 -14.16 -4.84
N VAL A 144 5.84 -12.98 -5.04
CA VAL A 144 4.50 -12.82 -5.63
C VAL A 144 4.45 -13.47 -7.01
N TYR A 145 5.43 -13.22 -7.88
CA TYR A 145 5.50 -13.86 -9.21
C TYR A 145 5.51 -15.39 -9.11
N THR A 146 6.30 -15.95 -8.20
CA THR A 146 6.38 -17.41 -8.01
C THR A 146 5.05 -18.01 -7.57
N GLY A 147 4.27 -17.29 -6.76
CA GLY A 147 2.94 -17.72 -6.33
C GLY A 147 1.82 -17.50 -7.35
N VAL A 148 2.08 -16.82 -8.47
CA VAL A 148 1.07 -16.58 -9.54
C VAL A 148 1.49 -17.13 -10.90
N LYS A 149 2.73 -17.61 -11.07
CA LYS A 149 3.24 -18.12 -12.35
C LYS A 149 2.40 -19.27 -12.93
N ASP A 150 1.82 -20.09 -12.05
CA ASP A 150 1.04 -21.28 -12.42
C ASP A 150 -0.43 -20.91 -12.70
N GLU A 151 -0.83 -19.68 -12.37
CA GLU A 151 -2.17 -19.16 -12.61
C GLU A 151 -2.19 -18.31 -13.88
N ASN A 152 -3.08 -18.63 -14.81
CA ASN A 152 -3.28 -17.80 -16.00
C ASN A 152 -4.12 -16.56 -15.65
N LEU A 153 -3.45 -15.51 -15.16
CA LEU A 153 -4.06 -14.23 -14.80
C LEU A 153 -4.01 -13.24 -15.96
N SER A 154 -5.13 -12.55 -16.20
CA SER A 154 -5.17 -11.43 -17.14
C SER A 154 -4.79 -10.10 -16.48
N ARG A 155 -4.97 -10.02 -15.15
CA ARG A 155 -4.67 -8.82 -14.36
C ARG A 155 -4.28 -9.18 -12.93
N LEU A 156 -3.33 -8.43 -12.39
CA LEU A 156 -2.93 -8.52 -10.99
C LEU A 156 -3.08 -7.16 -10.32
N ILE A 157 -3.63 -7.14 -9.12
CA ILE A 157 -3.77 -5.94 -8.29
C ILE A 157 -2.92 -6.13 -7.04
N LEU A 158 -1.92 -5.27 -6.85
CA LEU A 158 -1.04 -5.27 -5.69
C LEU A 158 -1.41 -4.15 -4.74
N ILE A 159 -1.78 -4.51 -3.52
CA ILE A 159 -2.08 -3.56 -2.44
C ILE A 159 -0.82 -3.43 -1.56
N LEU A 160 -0.22 -2.24 -1.62
CA LEU A 160 1.04 -1.90 -0.97
C LEU A 160 0.74 -1.25 0.39
N GLN A 161 1.24 -1.83 1.46
CA GLN A 161 1.19 -1.21 2.80
C GLN A 161 2.31 -0.17 2.99
N GLY A 162 3.48 -0.41 2.37
CA GLY A 162 4.62 0.49 2.38
C GLY A 162 4.95 1.10 1.02
N ARG A 163 6.01 1.93 1.00
CA ARG A 163 6.55 2.49 -0.24
C ARG A 163 7.13 1.39 -1.13
N ILE A 164 6.89 1.49 -2.43
CA ILE A 164 7.58 0.66 -3.44
C ILE A 164 8.91 1.30 -3.83
N MET A 165 9.97 0.51 -3.94
CA MET A 165 11.28 0.96 -4.43
C MET A 165 11.28 1.11 -5.95
N SER A 166 12.02 2.08 -6.53
CA SER A 166 12.05 2.30 -8.00
C SER A 166 12.38 1.02 -8.78
N LYS A 167 13.42 0.30 -8.33
CA LYS A 167 13.81 -0.97 -8.95
C LYS A 167 12.72 -2.05 -8.88
N ALA A 168 11.92 -2.06 -7.81
CA ALA A 168 10.80 -2.99 -7.71
C ALA A 168 9.67 -2.60 -8.67
N ARG A 169 9.42 -1.30 -8.87
CA ARG A 169 8.45 -0.80 -9.85
C ARG A 169 8.85 -1.11 -11.29
N GLU A 170 10.13 -1.01 -11.62
CA GLU A 170 10.68 -1.43 -12.91
C GLU A 170 10.54 -2.94 -13.10
N ALA A 171 10.91 -3.73 -12.09
CA ALA A 171 10.79 -5.19 -12.12
C ALA A 171 9.35 -5.68 -12.34
N ILE A 172 8.33 -4.97 -11.84
CA ILE A 172 6.92 -5.31 -12.13
C ILE A 172 6.63 -5.25 -13.63
N LYS A 173 7.19 -4.27 -14.35
CA LYS A 173 6.95 -4.13 -15.80
C LYS A 173 7.68 -5.19 -16.62
N GLU A 174 8.82 -5.67 -16.12
CA GLU A 174 9.66 -6.65 -16.81
C GLU A 174 9.24 -8.09 -16.55
N ILE A 175 8.85 -8.40 -15.31
CA ILE A 175 8.58 -9.78 -14.87
C ILE A 175 7.17 -10.23 -15.27
N PHE A 176 6.18 -9.33 -15.20
CA PHE A 176 4.79 -9.71 -15.44
C PHE A 176 4.41 -9.48 -16.91
N PRO A 177 3.92 -10.52 -17.62
CA PRO A 177 3.49 -10.39 -19.01
C PRO A 177 2.13 -9.70 -19.17
N TYR A 178 1.40 -9.50 -18.07
CA TYR A 178 0.07 -8.92 -18.03
C TYR A 178 0.03 -7.62 -17.22
N LYS A 179 -1.09 -6.88 -17.29
CA LYS A 179 -1.24 -5.59 -16.60
C LYS A 179 -1.27 -5.77 -15.07
N VAL A 180 -0.38 -5.06 -14.39
CA VAL A 180 -0.32 -5.02 -12.92
C VAL A 180 -0.69 -3.63 -12.43
N ASP A 181 -1.79 -3.53 -11.69
CA ASP A 181 -2.20 -2.29 -11.03
C ASP A 181 -1.67 -2.29 -9.59
N THR A 182 -0.98 -1.23 -9.19
CA THR A 182 -0.49 -1.06 -7.81
C THR A 182 -1.30 0.00 -7.10
N PHE A 183 -1.71 -0.25 -5.85
CA PHE A 183 -2.43 0.70 -5.00
C PHE A 183 -1.76 0.81 -3.65
N GLN A 184 -1.71 2.02 -3.09
CA GLN A 184 -1.35 2.17 -1.68
C GLN A 184 -2.56 1.82 -0.82
N ILE A 185 -2.35 1.17 0.32
CA ILE A 185 -3.45 0.81 1.23
C ILE A 185 -4.26 2.05 1.65
N THR A 186 -3.60 3.20 1.78
CA THR A 186 -4.22 4.49 2.10
C THR A 186 -5.22 4.97 1.06
N GLU A 187 -5.03 4.61 -0.22
CA GLU A 187 -5.95 4.95 -1.32
C GLU A 187 -7.24 4.11 -1.27
N LEU A 188 -7.21 2.96 -0.60
CA LEU A 188 -8.32 2.00 -0.55
C LEU A 188 -9.09 2.04 0.78
N LEU A 189 -8.70 2.87 1.74
CA LEU A 189 -9.42 2.99 3.01
C LEU A 189 -10.85 3.53 2.83
N VAL A 190 -11.06 4.35 1.80
CA VAL A 190 -12.35 4.93 1.45
C VAL A 190 -12.59 4.75 -0.04
N ASN A 191 -13.80 4.30 -0.41
CA ASN A 191 -14.16 4.20 -1.81
C ASN A 191 -14.45 5.59 -2.40
N ILE A 192 -13.55 6.05 -3.26
CA ILE A 192 -13.66 7.35 -3.96
C ILE A 192 -14.91 7.46 -4.84
N THR A 193 -15.51 6.34 -5.27
CA THR A 193 -16.68 6.38 -6.17
C THR A 193 -17.96 6.77 -5.45
N LYS A 194 -17.99 6.64 -4.12
CA LYS A 194 -19.14 6.93 -3.26
C LYS A 194 -19.09 8.33 -2.63
N HIS A 195 -18.09 9.12 -2.97
CA HIS A 195 -17.94 10.47 -2.44
C HIS A 195 -19.05 11.40 -2.98
N ALA A 196 -19.64 12.23 -2.10
CA ALA A 196 -20.80 13.06 -2.43
C ALA A 196 -20.56 14.06 -3.59
N LEU A 197 -19.35 14.63 -3.67
CA LEU A 197 -19.00 15.60 -4.72
C LEU A 197 -18.47 14.98 -6.01
N LYS A 198 -18.44 13.64 -6.12
CA LYS A 198 -17.86 12.96 -7.27
C LYS A 198 -18.91 12.82 -8.37
N PRO A 199 -18.65 13.31 -9.60
CA PRO A 199 -19.59 13.13 -10.70
C PRO A 199 -19.70 11.66 -11.10
N LYS A 200 -20.78 11.33 -11.80
CA LYS A 200 -20.99 9.98 -12.35
C LYS A 200 -20.08 9.80 -13.56
N HIS A 201 -19.33 8.69 -13.58
CA HIS A 201 -18.41 8.36 -14.65
C HIS A 201 -18.90 7.10 -15.34
N GLN A 202 -19.04 7.15 -16.67
CA GLN A 202 -19.43 6.03 -17.51
C GLN A 202 -18.34 5.81 -18.56
N VAL A 203 -17.77 4.61 -18.59
CA VAL A 203 -16.76 4.21 -19.58
C VAL A 203 -17.48 3.94 -20.90
N LEU A 204 -17.03 4.56 -21.99
CA LEU A 204 -17.60 4.33 -23.31
C LEU A 204 -16.98 3.09 -23.96
N THR A 205 -17.82 2.31 -24.64
CA THR A 205 -17.37 1.22 -25.52
C THR A 205 -16.70 1.77 -26.79
N ALA A 206 -15.98 0.91 -27.52
CA ALA A 206 -15.33 1.29 -28.77
C ALA A 206 -16.35 1.81 -29.81
N GLU A 207 -17.54 1.22 -29.85
CA GLU A 207 -18.62 1.64 -30.75
C GLU A 207 -19.19 3.01 -30.38
N GLU A 208 -19.46 3.24 -29.10
CA GLU A 208 -19.96 4.53 -28.60
C GLU A 208 -18.92 5.64 -28.79
N LYS A 209 -17.64 5.33 -28.55
CA LYS A 209 -16.52 6.22 -28.84
C LYS A 209 -16.51 6.61 -30.33
N ALA A 210 -16.62 5.64 -31.25
CA ALA A 210 -16.61 5.93 -32.68
C ALA A 210 -17.83 6.78 -33.10
N LYS A 211 -19.01 6.52 -32.52
CA LYS A 211 -20.22 7.34 -32.73
C LYS A 211 -20.00 8.77 -32.25
N LEU A 212 -19.45 8.95 -31.06
CA LEU A 212 -19.15 10.27 -30.47
C LEU A 212 -18.20 11.08 -31.35
N LEU A 213 -17.07 10.49 -31.76
CA LEU A 213 -16.08 11.16 -32.60
C LEU A 213 -16.68 11.59 -33.95
N LYS A 214 -17.56 10.77 -34.52
CA LYS A 214 -18.26 11.06 -35.77
C LYS A 214 -19.31 12.17 -35.60
N GLU A 215 -20.08 12.14 -34.52
CA GLU A 215 -21.14 13.12 -34.23
C GLU A 215 -20.57 14.52 -34.04
N TYR A 216 -19.49 14.64 -33.27
CA TYR A 216 -18.84 15.93 -33.01
C TYR A 216 -17.76 16.29 -34.04
N ASN A 217 -17.45 15.39 -34.98
CA ASN A 217 -16.38 15.54 -35.97
C ASN A 217 -15.03 15.92 -35.33
N VAL A 218 -14.67 15.21 -34.26
CA VAL A 218 -13.44 15.45 -33.48
C VAL A 218 -12.53 14.22 -33.48
N VAL A 219 -11.24 14.47 -33.22
CA VAL A 219 -10.22 13.43 -33.04
C VAL A 219 -9.96 13.21 -31.54
N ASP A 220 -9.54 12.01 -31.15
CA ASP A 220 -9.17 11.66 -29.76
C ASP A 220 -8.27 12.70 -29.07
N SER A 221 -7.34 13.31 -29.82
CA SER A 221 -6.38 14.31 -29.33
C SER A 221 -7.01 15.65 -28.94
N GLN A 222 -8.21 15.95 -29.46
CA GLN A 222 -8.96 17.18 -29.23
C GLN A 222 -9.89 17.07 -28.03
N LEU A 223 -10.16 15.86 -27.53
CA LEU A 223 -10.94 15.67 -26.33
C LEU A 223 -10.16 16.16 -25.09
N PRO A 224 -10.85 16.76 -24.10
CA PRO A 224 -10.25 17.08 -22.81
C PRO A 224 -9.53 15.87 -22.21
N ARG A 225 -8.31 16.10 -21.72
CA ARG A 225 -7.43 15.01 -21.27
C ARG A 225 -7.67 14.65 -19.81
N MET A 226 -7.54 13.37 -19.50
CA MET A 226 -7.49 12.81 -18.16
C MET A 226 -6.21 11.97 -18.03
N LEU A 227 -5.53 12.08 -16.89
CA LEU A 227 -4.28 11.34 -16.66
C LEU A 227 -4.59 9.85 -16.44
N GLU A 228 -3.74 8.95 -16.94
CA GLU A 228 -3.80 7.53 -16.58
C GLU A 228 -3.66 7.30 -15.06
N ASN A 229 -2.91 8.18 -14.39
CA ASN A 229 -2.71 8.15 -12.93
C ASN A 229 -3.84 8.80 -12.12
N ASP A 230 -4.89 9.31 -12.76
CA ASP A 230 -6.06 9.84 -12.07
C ASP A 230 -6.71 8.77 -11.18
N ALA A 231 -7.23 9.15 -10.01
CA ALA A 231 -7.80 8.22 -9.05
C ALA A 231 -8.96 7.38 -9.66
N VAL A 232 -9.81 8.01 -10.48
CA VAL A 232 -10.93 7.32 -11.14
C VAL A 232 -10.44 6.43 -12.28
N ALA A 233 -9.47 6.91 -13.07
CA ALA A 233 -8.86 6.11 -14.14
C ALA A 233 -8.20 4.84 -13.59
N ARG A 234 -7.44 4.97 -12.48
CA ARG A 234 -6.85 3.84 -11.76
C ARG A 234 -7.91 2.93 -11.16
N TYR A 235 -8.96 3.48 -10.54
CA TYR A 235 -10.06 2.69 -9.96
C TYR A 235 -10.72 1.76 -10.97
N TYR A 236 -11.06 2.24 -12.17
CA TYR A 236 -11.64 1.40 -13.23
C TYR A 236 -10.58 0.65 -14.07
N GLY A 237 -9.29 0.86 -13.82
CA GLY A 237 -8.19 0.17 -14.52
C GLY A 237 -8.06 0.56 -16.00
N LEU A 238 -8.52 1.76 -16.35
CA LEU A 238 -8.64 2.25 -17.72
C LEU A 238 -7.27 2.43 -18.37
N GLY A 239 -7.23 2.25 -19.70
CA GLY A 239 -6.01 2.41 -20.50
C GLY A 239 -6.04 3.69 -21.34
N LYS A 240 -4.88 4.05 -21.90
CA LYS A 240 -4.74 5.16 -22.84
C LYS A 240 -5.69 5.01 -24.04
N GLY A 241 -6.28 6.12 -24.47
CA GLY A 241 -7.26 6.16 -25.56
C GLY A 241 -8.68 5.78 -25.15
N THR A 242 -8.91 5.40 -23.89
CA THR A 242 -10.28 5.18 -23.38
C THR A 242 -10.95 6.52 -23.15
N VAL A 243 -12.22 6.64 -23.56
CA VAL A 243 -13.04 7.84 -23.36
C VAL A 243 -14.04 7.58 -22.24
N VAL A 244 -14.11 8.50 -21.28
CA VAL A 244 -15.03 8.46 -20.16
C VAL A 244 -16.02 9.62 -20.29
N LYS A 245 -17.31 9.28 -20.24
CA LYS A 245 -18.40 10.25 -20.12
C LYS A 245 -18.55 10.62 -18.65
N VAL A 246 -18.45 11.91 -18.35
CA VAL A 246 -18.59 12.47 -17.01
C VAL A 246 -19.90 13.26 -16.96
N ILE A 247 -20.78 12.85 -16.06
CA ILE A 247 -22.11 13.43 -15.87
C ILE A 247 -22.09 14.15 -14.52
N TYR A 248 -22.31 15.46 -14.58
CA TYR A 248 -22.46 16.32 -13.40
C TYR A 248 -23.95 16.50 -13.14
N ASP A 249 -24.39 16.07 -11.96
CA ASP A 249 -25.73 16.24 -11.42
C ASP A 249 -25.63 16.99 -10.10
N SER A 250 -25.40 18.30 -10.16
CA SER A 250 -25.43 19.15 -8.98
C SER A 250 -26.39 20.32 -9.16
N GLU A 251 -27.01 20.75 -8.06
CA GLU A 251 -27.90 21.91 -8.05
C GLU A 251 -27.20 23.17 -8.56
N LEU A 252 -25.89 23.28 -8.35
CA LEU A 252 -25.07 24.43 -8.76
C LEU A 252 -24.68 24.39 -10.23
N THR A 253 -24.35 23.21 -10.78
CA THR A 253 -23.86 23.07 -12.17
C THR A 253 -24.95 22.70 -13.18
N GLY A 254 -26.15 22.35 -12.70
CA GLY A 254 -27.16 21.71 -13.52
C GLY A 254 -26.70 20.36 -14.07
N ASN A 255 -27.49 19.80 -15.00
CA ASN A 255 -27.17 18.58 -15.72
C ASN A 255 -26.20 18.89 -16.87
N HIS A 256 -24.91 18.62 -16.66
CA HIS A 256 -23.88 18.82 -17.68
C HIS A 256 -23.13 17.52 -17.98
N VAL A 257 -22.94 17.23 -19.27
CA VAL A 257 -22.21 16.05 -19.73
C VAL A 257 -20.95 16.48 -20.46
N THR A 258 -19.82 15.92 -20.08
CA THR A 258 -18.54 16.11 -20.77
C THR A 258 -17.88 14.78 -21.06
N TYR A 259 -16.95 14.77 -22.00
CA TYR A 259 -16.20 13.58 -22.40
C TYR A 259 -14.72 13.85 -22.20
N ARG A 260 -14.02 12.92 -21.54
CA ARG A 260 -12.58 13.01 -21.30
C ARG A 260 -11.88 11.78 -21.85
N CYS A 261 -10.73 11.98 -22.50
CA CYS A 261 -9.90 10.91 -23.05
C CYS A 261 -8.65 10.70 -22.18
N ILE A 262 -8.29 9.44 -21.94
CA ILE A 262 -7.14 9.08 -21.10
C ILE A 262 -5.86 9.09 -21.94
N PHE A 263 -4.83 9.76 -21.43
CA PHE A 263 -3.50 9.88 -22.05
C PHE A 263 -2.37 9.39 -21.15
#